data_AF-A0A6N6JHK1-F1
#
_entry.id   AF-A0A6N6JHK1-F1
#
_cell.length_a   1.000
_cell.length_b   1.000
_cell.length_c   1.000
_cell.angle_alpha   90.00
_cell.angle_beta   90.00
_cell.angle_gamma   90.00
#
_symmetry.space_group_name_H-M   'P 1'
#
loop_
_entity.id
_entity.type
_entity.pdbx_description
1 polymer ?
#
loop_
_entity_poly.entity_id
_entity_poly.type
_entity_poly.pdbx_seq_one_letter_code
_entity_poly.pdbx_strand_id
1 'polypeptide(L)'
;MTWPFTRRARETWTDAELLAAFAAGDARAASLLTERLAPPLLRFATRLLSDPVEAEDVVQDAMIKLWHIAPDWQDGGAKVSTWLYQVARNLCIDRLRKRRGTDLEDADQVLDERPSVQEHLIEKDRYDALQMALNDLPARQRQAVILRHIEGLSNPEIAIILEIGVEAVESLTARGKRNLASALASRKGELGYE
;
A
#
# COMPACT_ATOMS: atom_id res chain seq x y z
N MET A 1 17.10 -27.47 -18.54
CA MET A 1 15.66 -27.77 -18.61
C MET A 1 14.94 -26.51 -19.05
N THR A 2 14.77 -26.32 -20.36
CA THR A 2 14.20 -25.10 -20.95
C THR A 2 12.68 -25.16 -20.93
N TRP A 3 12.05 -24.34 -20.09
CA TRP A 3 10.59 -24.26 -19.94
C TRP A 3 9.95 -23.62 -21.20
N PRO A 4 9.16 -24.34 -22.01
CA PRO A 4 8.67 -23.86 -23.29
C PRO A 4 7.27 -23.25 -23.12
N PHE A 5 7.18 -22.07 -22.49
CA PHE A 5 5.92 -21.32 -22.44
C PHE A 5 6.15 -19.83 -22.76
N THR A 6 5.30 -19.31 -23.63
CA THR A 6 5.27 -17.90 -24.06
C THR A 6 4.83 -16.99 -22.91
N ARG A 7 5.17 -15.69 -22.96
CA ARG A 7 4.79 -14.68 -21.93
C ARG A 7 3.30 -14.75 -21.56
N ARG A 8 2.44 -14.94 -22.57
CA ARG A 8 0.98 -14.99 -22.45
C ARG A 8 0.45 -16.15 -21.58
N ALA A 9 1.15 -17.29 -21.55
CA ALA A 9 0.75 -18.43 -20.72
C ALA A 9 1.13 -18.25 -19.23
N ARG A 10 2.02 -17.30 -18.92
CA ARG A 10 2.46 -16.99 -17.55
C ARG A 10 1.71 -15.84 -16.90
N GLU A 11 0.96 -15.06 -17.68
CA GLU A 11 0.05 -14.02 -17.16
C GLU A 11 -1.08 -14.61 -16.29
N THR A 12 -1.40 -15.89 -16.48
CA THR A 12 -2.42 -16.60 -15.71
C THR A 12 -1.88 -17.26 -14.43
N TRP A 13 -0.57 -17.22 -14.20
CA TRP A 13 0.03 -17.81 -13.00
C TRP A 13 -0.28 -16.99 -11.75
N THR A 14 -0.50 -17.68 -10.64
CA THR A 14 -0.68 -17.09 -9.31
C THR A 14 0.60 -16.41 -8.82
N ASP A 15 0.52 -15.62 -7.74
CA ASP A 15 1.71 -15.00 -7.14
C ASP A 15 2.69 -16.06 -6.63
N ALA A 16 2.17 -17.12 -6.02
CA ALA A 16 2.97 -18.21 -5.48
C ALA A 16 3.71 -18.97 -6.60
N GLU A 17 3.05 -19.26 -7.72
CA GLU A 17 3.67 -19.94 -8.87
C GLU A 17 4.77 -19.09 -9.51
N LEU A 18 4.54 -17.79 -9.69
CA LEU A 18 5.58 -16.90 -10.19
C LEU A 18 6.75 -16.78 -9.20
N LEU A 19 6.47 -16.77 -7.89
CA LEU A 19 7.51 -16.68 -6.87
C LEU A 19 8.37 -17.96 -6.84
N ALA A 20 7.75 -19.12 -6.96
CA ALA A 20 8.43 -20.40 -7.08
C ALA A 20 9.27 -20.48 -8.37
N ALA A 21 8.76 -19.97 -9.49
CA ALA A 21 9.51 -19.92 -10.74
C ALA A 21 10.72 -18.97 -10.65
N PHE A 22 10.58 -17.85 -9.95
CA PHE A 22 11.71 -16.97 -9.64
C PHE A 22 12.75 -17.67 -8.77
N ALA A 23 12.34 -18.37 -7.72
CA ALA A 23 13.24 -19.16 -6.87
C ALA A 23 14.00 -20.25 -7.66
N ALA A 24 13.38 -20.79 -8.72
CA ALA A 24 14.01 -21.72 -9.65
C ALA A 24 14.94 -21.07 -10.70
N GLY A 25 15.14 -19.75 -10.63
CA GLY A 25 16.06 -18.99 -11.50
C GLY A 25 15.41 -18.30 -12.71
N ASP A 26 14.08 -18.24 -12.79
CA ASP A 26 13.40 -17.57 -13.91
C ASP A 26 13.27 -16.06 -13.69
N ALA A 27 14.21 -15.28 -14.25
CA ALA A 27 14.21 -13.82 -14.15
C ALA A 27 12.93 -13.15 -14.70
N ARG A 28 12.21 -13.78 -15.64
CA ARG A 28 10.96 -13.21 -16.18
C ARG A 28 9.83 -13.26 -15.15
N ALA A 29 9.87 -14.23 -14.23
CA ALA A 29 8.87 -14.32 -13.18
C ALA A 29 8.95 -13.15 -12.19
N ALA A 30 10.17 -12.67 -11.88
CA ALA A 30 10.37 -11.46 -11.09
C ALA A 30 9.79 -10.21 -11.75
N SER A 31 9.93 -10.09 -13.08
CA SER A 31 9.37 -8.95 -13.83
C SER A 31 7.84 -8.95 -13.75
N LEU A 32 7.19 -10.10 -13.99
CA LEU A 32 5.73 -10.24 -13.91
C LEU A 32 5.19 -9.99 -12.49
N LEU A 33 5.88 -10.48 -11.46
CA LEU A 33 5.51 -10.20 -10.07
C LEU A 33 5.65 -8.71 -9.74
N THR A 34 6.73 -8.06 -10.18
CA THR A 34 6.92 -6.62 -9.99
C THR A 34 5.80 -5.84 -10.69
N GLU A 35 5.51 -6.14 -11.96
CA GLU A 35 4.44 -5.51 -12.74
C GLU A 35 3.07 -5.65 -12.03
N ARG A 36 2.82 -6.79 -11.37
CA ARG A 36 1.54 -7.04 -10.68
C ARG A 36 1.46 -6.44 -9.28
N LEU A 37 2.53 -6.54 -8.49
CA LEU A 37 2.49 -6.26 -7.05
C LEU A 37 3.03 -4.88 -6.68
N ALA A 38 3.98 -4.32 -7.45
CA ALA A 38 4.56 -3.02 -7.11
C ALA A 38 3.56 -1.86 -7.21
N PRO A 39 2.72 -1.73 -8.27
CA PRO A 39 1.76 -0.63 -8.37
C PRO A 39 0.76 -0.53 -7.20
N PRO A 40 0.07 -1.62 -6.77
CA PRO A 40 -0.80 -1.55 -5.60
C PRO A 40 -0.05 -1.23 -4.31
N LEU A 41 1.16 -1.78 -4.13
CA LEU A 41 1.98 -1.45 -2.97
C LEU A 41 2.40 0.01 -2.93
N LEU A 42 2.76 0.59 -4.08
CA LEU A 42 3.13 2.00 -4.18
C LEU A 42 1.96 2.88 -3.79
N ARG A 43 0.77 2.63 -4.35
CA ARG A 43 -0.45 3.36 -3.99
C ARG A 43 -0.78 3.29 -2.49
N PHE A 44 -0.56 2.13 -1.86
CA PHE A 44 -0.74 1.96 -0.43
C PHE A 44 0.30 2.76 0.38
N ALA A 45 1.58 2.62 0.05
CA ALA A 45 2.67 3.28 0.75
C ALA A 45 2.60 4.81 0.60
N THR A 46 2.31 5.33 -0.60
CA THR A 46 2.15 6.77 -0.84
C THR A 46 1.05 7.36 0.01
N ARG A 47 -0.10 6.68 0.14
CA ARG A 47 -1.19 7.15 1.02
C ARG A 47 -0.84 7.10 2.50
N LEU A 48 0.00 6.15 2.91
CA LEU A 48 0.37 5.98 4.31
C LEU A 48 1.46 6.97 4.74
N LEU A 49 2.40 7.28 3.85
CA LEU A 49 3.55 8.16 4.10
C LEU A 49 3.32 9.62 3.70
N SER A 50 2.39 9.88 2.78
CA SER A 50 2.23 11.19 2.11
C SER A 50 3.54 11.68 1.46
N ASP A 51 4.38 10.74 1.03
CA ASP A 51 5.69 10.99 0.41
C ASP A 51 5.91 9.95 -0.69
N PRO A 52 5.85 10.35 -1.97
CA PRO A 52 6.03 9.43 -3.09
C PRO A 52 7.43 8.80 -3.13
N VAL A 53 8.47 9.55 -2.75
CA VAL A 53 9.86 9.08 -2.83
C VAL A 53 10.11 8.02 -1.77
N GLU A 54 9.73 8.28 -0.52
CA GLU A 54 9.84 7.25 0.52
C GLU A 54 8.95 6.04 0.23
N ALA A 55 7.81 6.24 -0.44
CA ALA A 55 6.93 5.14 -0.84
C ALA A 55 7.60 4.24 -1.88
N GLU A 56 8.28 4.80 -2.89
CA GLU A 56 9.07 4.02 -3.85
C GLU A 56 10.14 3.19 -3.16
N ASP A 57 10.88 3.78 -2.21
CA ASP A 57 11.88 3.06 -1.42
C ASP A 57 11.26 1.91 -0.60
N VAL A 58 10.10 2.13 0.03
CA VAL A 58 9.37 1.06 0.73
C VAL A 58 9.04 -0.09 -0.21
N VAL A 59 8.55 0.21 -1.42
CA VAL A 59 8.20 -0.84 -2.38
C VAL A 59 9.46 -1.60 -2.80
N GLN A 60 10.56 -0.91 -3.11
CA GLN A 60 11.82 -1.55 -3.46
C GLN A 60 12.30 -2.47 -2.33
N ASP A 61 12.34 -1.98 -1.09
CA ASP A 61 12.72 -2.77 0.10
C ASP A 61 11.81 -3.99 0.30
N ALA A 62 10.50 -3.84 0.10
CA ALA A 62 9.54 -4.92 0.23
C ALA A 62 9.73 -5.99 -0.86
N MET A 63 9.96 -5.59 -2.10
CA MET A 63 10.25 -6.51 -3.21
C MET A 63 11.59 -7.23 -2.99
N ILE A 64 12.62 -6.53 -2.51
CA ILE A 64 13.90 -7.15 -2.13
C ILE A 64 13.68 -8.22 -1.06
N LYS A 65 12.91 -7.91 0.00
CA LYS A 65 12.57 -8.89 1.04
C LYS A 65 11.80 -10.09 0.45
N LEU A 66 10.89 -9.87 -0.49
CA LEU A 66 10.18 -10.95 -1.19
C LEU A 66 11.15 -11.89 -1.91
N TRP A 67 12.13 -11.35 -2.62
CA TRP A 67 13.12 -12.15 -3.33
C TRP A 67 14.00 -12.99 -2.40
N HIS A 68 14.36 -12.44 -1.25
CA HIS A 68 15.15 -13.16 -0.25
C HIS A 68 14.39 -14.35 0.33
N ILE A 69 13.08 -14.24 0.54
CA ILE A 69 12.29 -15.34 1.10
C ILE A 69 11.73 -16.30 0.05
N ALA A 70 11.85 -15.98 -1.24
CA ALA A 70 11.27 -16.78 -2.32
C ALA A 70 11.66 -18.27 -2.29
N PRO A 71 12.93 -18.66 -2.01
CA PRO A 71 13.31 -20.07 -1.92
C PRO A 71 12.65 -20.83 -0.77
N ASP A 72 12.32 -20.11 0.32
CA ASP A 72 11.75 -20.67 1.54
C ASP A 72 10.23 -20.45 1.62
N TRP A 73 9.62 -19.88 0.58
CA TRP A 73 8.19 -19.57 0.58
C TRP A 73 7.36 -20.85 0.66
N GLN A 74 6.60 -20.96 1.74
CA GLN A 74 5.58 -22.00 1.92
C GLN A 74 4.21 -21.35 1.91
N ASP A 75 3.27 -21.92 1.17
CA ASP A 75 1.88 -21.47 1.17
C ASP A 75 1.23 -21.86 2.52
N GLY A 76 1.45 -21.03 3.53
CA GLY A 76 1.01 -21.22 4.92
C GLY A 76 -0.37 -20.64 5.22
N GLY A 77 -1.19 -20.37 4.19
CA GLY A 77 -2.53 -19.81 4.33
C GLY A 77 -2.63 -18.30 4.17
N ALA A 78 -1.53 -17.61 3.84
CA ALA A 78 -1.52 -16.20 3.45
C ALA A 78 -1.03 -16.05 2.01
N LYS A 79 -1.71 -15.24 1.21
CA LYS A 79 -1.25 -14.92 -0.15
C LYS A 79 0.05 -14.14 -0.09
N VAL A 80 0.90 -14.29 -1.12
CA VAL A 80 2.13 -13.50 -1.30
C VAL A 80 1.85 -12.01 -1.19
N SER A 81 0.78 -11.53 -1.84
CA SER A 81 0.35 -10.12 -1.76
C SER A 81 0.01 -9.69 -0.32
N THR A 82 -0.67 -10.52 0.46
CA THR A 82 -0.98 -10.23 1.87
C THR A 82 0.28 -10.09 2.71
N TRP A 83 1.25 -11.00 2.57
CA TRP A 83 2.54 -10.91 3.24
C TRP A 83 3.30 -9.64 2.82
N LEU A 84 3.27 -9.31 1.53
CA LEU A 84 3.97 -8.14 1.00
C LEU A 84 3.38 -6.82 1.53
N TYR A 85 2.05 -6.74 1.69
CA TYR A 85 1.40 -5.61 2.36
C TYR A 85 1.79 -5.51 3.84
N GLN A 86 1.93 -6.62 4.55
CA GLN A 86 2.40 -6.62 5.94
C GLN A 86 3.82 -6.05 6.04
N VAL A 87 4.72 -6.49 5.14
CA VAL A 87 6.09 -5.98 5.07
C VAL A 87 6.11 -4.49 4.75
N ALA A 88 5.40 -4.06 3.70
CA ALA A 88 5.34 -2.65 3.30
C ALA A 88 4.76 -1.76 4.41
N ARG A 89 3.72 -2.24 5.10
CA ARG A 89 3.14 -1.56 6.26
C ARG A 89 4.19 -1.38 7.36
N ASN A 90 4.91 -2.44 7.73
CA ASN A 90 5.91 -2.37 8.80
C ASN A 90 7.03 -1.38 8.45
N LEU A 91 7.53 -1.42 7.21
CA LEU A 91 8.50 -0.46 6.68
C LEU A 91 7.99 1.00 6.71
N CYS A 92 6.72 1.23 6.37
CA CYS A 92 6.11 2.56 6.48
C CYS A 92 6.02 3.03 7.94
N ILE A 93 5.62 2.15 8.86
CA ILE A 93 5.51 2.48 10.29
C ILE A 93 6.88 2.82 10.88
N ASP A 94 7.92 2.10 10.50
CA ASP A 94 9.28 2.38 10.95
C ASP A 94 9.77 3.75 10.46
N ARG A 95 9.50 4.12 9.20
CA ARG A 95 9.78 5.47 8.68
C ARG A 95 9.00 6.56 9.41
N LEU A 96 7.69 6.38 9.61
CA LEU A 96 6.85 7.33 10.36
C LEU A 96 7.29 7.50 11.83
N ARG A 97 7.79 6.43 12.45
CA ARG A 97 8.37 6.50 13.82
C ARG A 97 9.66 7.29 13.84
N LYS A 98 10.53 7.10 12.84
CA LYS A 98 11.77 7.87 12.71
C LYS A 98 11.50 9.36 12.51
N ARG A 99 10.58 9.72 11.61
CA ARG A 99 10.14 11.12 11.40
C ARG A 99 9.73 11.79 12.71
N ARG A 100 8.85 11.15 13.49
CA ARG A 100 8.44 11.67 14.81
C ARG A 100 9.57 11.80 15.83
N GLY A 101 10.58 10.94 15.75
CA GLY A 101 11.76 11.02 16.59
C GLY A 101 12.67 12.19 16.19
N THR A 102 12.78 12.46 14.88
CA THR A 102 13.55 13.57 14.31
C THR A 102 12.84 14.92 14.46
N ASP A 103 11.51 14.98 14.34
CA ASP A 103 10.71 16.20 14.54
C ASP A 103 10.77 16.74 15.99
N LEU A 104 11.16 15.90 16.96
CA LEU A 104 11.44 16.32 18.33
C LEU A 104 12.83 16.98 18.49
N GLU A 105 13.73 16.79 17.52
CA GLU A 105 15.09 17.34 17.50
C GLU A 105 15.26 18.48 16.46
N ASP A 106 14.48 18.48 15.37
CA ASP A 106 14.50 19.50 14.31
C ASP A 106 13.08 20.02 14.04
N ALA A 107 12.66 21.01 14.82
CA ALA A 107 11.42 21.75 14.55
C ALA A 107 11.64 22.74 13.41
N ASP A 108 11.49 22.26 12.17
CA ASP A 108 10.97 23.00 11.00
C ASP A 108 11.16 22.13 9.75
N GLN A 109 10.07 21.82 9.03
CA GLN A 109 10.01 21.90 7.55
C GLN A 109 8.63 21.45 7.02
N VAL A 110 7.87 22.36 6.41
CA VAL A 110 7.87 22.74 4.98
C VAL A 110 7.16 21.68 4.13
N LEU A 111 5.92 22.01 3.78
CA LEU A 111 5.13 21.37 2.73
C LEU A 111 5.66 21.85 1.38
N ASP A 112 6.18 20.96 0.54
CA ASP A 112 6.64 21.29 -0.83
C ASP A 112 5.47 21.08 -1.82
N GLU A 113 4.93 22.18 -2.33
CA GLU A 113 3.88 22.21 -3.35
C GLU A 113 4.52 22.41 -4.74
N ARG A 114 4.23 21.50 -5.69
CA ARG A 114 4.49 21.73 -7.12
C ARG A 114 3.24 21.50 -7.99
N PRO A 115 2.98 22.33 -9.02
CA PRO A 115 1.69 22.37 -9.73
C PRO A 115 1.69 21.70 -11.12
N SER A 116 0.50 21.34 -11.67
CA SER A 116 0.00 21.84 -12.98
C SER A 116 -1.18 21.07 -13.65
N VAL A 117 -1.88 21.83 -14.52
CA VAL A 117 -2.78 21.56 -15.68
C VAL A 117 -4.26 21.18 -15.40
N GLN A 118 -5.18 22.01 -15.91
CA GLN A 118 -6.59 22.18 -15.49
C GLN A 118 -7.55 20.97 -15.46
N GLU A 119 -7.28 19.82 -16.09
CA GLU A 119 -8.04 18.57 -15.84
C GLU A 119 -7.39 17.71 -14.76
N HIS A 120 -6.05 17.68 -14.73
CA HIS A 120 -5.26 17.16 -13.62
C HIS A 120 -5.49 17.96 -12.35
N LEU A 121 -5.91 19.23 -12.43
CA LEU A 121 -6.18 20.06 -11.27
C LEU A 121 -7.37 19.52 -10.46
N ILE A 122 -8.49 19.16 -11.10
CA ILE A 122 -9.65 18.62 -10.39
C ILE A 122 -9.36 17.23 -9.81
N GLU A 123 -8.63 16.38 -10.54
CA GLU A 123 -8.23 15.06 -10.03
C GLU A 123 -7.21 15.18 -8.89
N LYS A 124 -6.28 16.14 -8.99
CA LYS A 124 -5.32 16.48 -7.94
C LYS A 124 -6.03 17.04 -6.72
N ASP A 125 -6.96 17.98 -6.87
CA ASP A 125 -7.72 18.57 -5.77
C ASP A 125 -8.53 17.49 -5.03
N ARG A 126 -9.16 16.56 -5.77
CA ARG A 126 -9.84 15.39 -5.19
C ARG A 126 -8.88 14.45 -4.47
N TYR A 127 -7.73 14.19 -5.07
CA TYR A 127 -6.69 13.36 -4.46
C TYR A 127 -6.17 13.98 -3.17
N ASP A 128 -5.87 15.28 -3.18
CA ASP A 128 -5.35 16.05 -2.07
C ASP A 128 -6.40 16.13 -0.95
N ALA A 129 -7.67 16.42 -1.27
CA ALA A 129 -8.76 16.40 -0.30
C ALA A 129 -8.95 15.03 0.36
N LEU A 130 -8.86 13.93 -0.42
CA LEU A 130 -8.89 12.58 0.11
C LEU A 130 -7.68 12.28 0.99
N GLN A 131 -6.48 12.69 0.56
CA GLN A 131 -5.24 12.44 1.29
C GLN A 131 -5.22 13.19 2.62
N MET A 132 -5.65 14.46 2.63
CA MET A 132 -5.84 15.25 3.86
C MET A 132 -6.86 14.58 4.77
N ALA A 133 -7.99 14.13 4.24
CA ALA A 133 -9.02 13.45 5.02
C ALA A 133 -8.49 12.15 5.63
N LEU A 134 -7.73 11.36 4.87
CA LEU A 134 -7.05 10.17 5.39
C LEU A 134 -6.06 10.52 6.50
N ASN A 135 -5.30 11.61 6.36
CA ASN A 135 -4.33 12.05 7.35
C ASN A 135 -4.95 12.51 8.67
N ASP A 136 -6.19 12.99 8.65
CA ASP A 136 -6.95 13.36 9.86
C ASP A 136 -7.42 12.13 10.67
N LEU A 137 -7.39 10.92 10.09
CA LEU A 137 -7.81 9.71 10.79
C LEU A 137 -6.74 9.25 11.80
N PRO A 138 -7.16 8.67 12.95
CA PRO A 138 -6.25 7.90 13.80
C PRO A 138 -5.51 6.83 12.99
N ALA A 139 -4.20 6.69 13.21
CA ALA A 139 -3.31 5.91 12.34
C ALA A 139 -3.80 4.48 12.02
N ARG A 140 -4.37 3.75 13.01
CA ARG A 140 -4.93 2.41 12.78
C ARG A 140 -6.22 2.41 11.96
N GLN A 141 -7.06 3.44 12.09
CA GLN A 141 -8.26 3.60 11.27
C GLN A 141 -7.88 3.94 9.83
N ARG A 142 -6.92 4.85 9.64
CA ARG A 142 -6.35 5.20 8.33
C ARG A 142 -5.87 3.96 7.58
N GLN A 143 -5.01 3.14 8.22
CA GLN A 143 -4.52 1.89 7.64
C GLN A 143 -5.66 0.94 7.25
N ALA A 144 -6.60 0.69 8.16
CA ALA A 144 -7.72 -0.21 7.89
C ALA A 144 -8.62 0.28 6.73
N VAL A 145 -8.86 1.59 6.65
CA VAL A 145 -9.65 2.21 5.58
C VAL A 145 -8.95 2.11 4.23
N ILE A 146 -7.65 2.42 4.16
CA ILE A 146 -6.89 2.31 2.90
C ILE A 146 -6.92 0.85 2.41
N LEU A 147 -6.57 -0.10 3.28
CA LEU A 147 -6.53 -1.52 2.89
C LEU A 147 -7.90 -2.05 2.45
N ARG A 148 -8.99 -1.66 3.15
CA ARG A 148 -10.35 -2.17 2.84
C ARG A 148 -11.01 -1.49 1.65
N HIS A 149 -10.95 -0.16 1.60
CA HIS A 149 -11.78 0.63 0.70
C HIS A 149 -11.02 1.15 -0.53
N ILE A 150 -9.69 1.17 -0.49
CA ILE A 150 -8.85 1.62 -1.60
C ILE A 150 -8.17 0.43 -2.26
N GLU A 151 -7.51 -0.43 -1.48
CA GLU A 151 -6.86 -1.63 -2.01
C GLU A 151 -7.81 -2.84 -2.13
N GLY A 152 -9.03 -2.75 -1.58
CA GLY A 152 -10.08 -3.75 -1.77
C GLY A 152 -9.85 -5.09 -1.05
N LEU A 153 -8.97 -5.13 -0.05
CA LEU A 153 -8.64 -6.37 0.67
C LEU A 153 -9.77 -6.82 1.60
N SER A 154 -9.87 -8.13 1.81
CA SER A 154 -10.84 -8.72 2.73
C SER A 154 -10.46 -8.52 4.19
N ASN A 155 -11.42 -8.57 5.12
CA ASN A 155 -11.13 -8.41 6.55
C ASN A 155 -10.12 -9.45 7.09
N PRO A 156 -10.16 -10.74 6.68
CA PRO A 156 -9.13 -11.70 7.05
C PRO A 156 -7.72 -11.34 6.56
N GLU A 157 -7.57 -10.86 5.33
CA GLU A 157 -6.27 -10.40 4.80
C GLU A 157 -5.76 -9.18 5.58
N ILE A 158 -6.64 -8.23 5.88
CA ILE A 158 -6.31 -7.04 6.66
C ILE A 158 -5.93 -7.41 8.10
N ALA A 159 -6.57 -8.42 8.70
CA ALA A 159 -6.26 -8.91 10.03
C ALA A 159 -4.82 -9.43 10.12
N ILE A 160 -4.37 -10.15 9.08
CA ILE A 160 -2.98 -10.61 8.94
C ILE A 160 -2.04 -9.39 8.81
N ILE A 161 -2.34 -8.46 7.91
CA ILE A 161 -1.50 -7.28 7.63
C ILE A 161 -1.35 -6.37 8.85
N LEU A 162 -2.43 -6.18 9.61
CA LEU A 162 -2.44 -5.30 10.78
C LEU A 162 -2.08 -6.02 12.08
N GLU A 163 -1.92 -7.34 12.04
CA GLU A 163 -1.61 -8.22 13.17
C GLU A 163 -2.63 -8.06 14.32
N ILE A 164 -3.92 -8.13 13.98
CA ILE A 164 -5.06 -8.02 14.91
C ILE A 164 -6.18 -9.00 14.54
N GLY A 165 -7.17 -9.18 15.41
CA GLY A 165 -8.34 -10.02 15.10
C GLY A 165 -9.28 -9.41 14.05
N VAL A 166 -10.00 -10.26 13.32
CA VAL A 166 -10.98 -9.86 12.27
C VAL A 166 -12.05 -8.91 12.82
N GLU A 167 -12.57 -9.17 14.02
CA GLU A 167 -13.54 -8.29 14.69
C GLU A 167 -12.96 -6.89 14.94
N ALA A 168 -11.68 -6.79 15.28
CA ALA A 168 -11.00 -5.51 15.46
C ALA A 168 -10.86 -4.76 14.12
N VAL A 169 -10.60 -5.47 13.02
CA VAL A 169 -10.60 -4.90 11.66
C VAL A 169 -11.97 -4.33 11.30
N GLU A 170 -13.05 -5.08 11.55
CA GLU A 170 -14.43 -4.62 11.29
C GLU A 170 -14.74 -3.35 12.09
N SER A 171 -14.36 -3.34 13.36
CA SER A 171 -14.51 -2.20 14.24
C SER A 171 -13.73 -0.97 13.74
N LEU A 172 -12.49 -1.17 13.30
CA LEU A 172 -11.62 -0.10 12.77
C LEU A 172 -12.10 0.43 11.43
N THR A 173 -12.48 -0.44 10.49
CA THR A 173 -13.00 -0.05 9.17
C THR A 173 -14.33 0.68 9.30
N ALA A 174 -15.25 0.22 10.14
CA ALA A 174 -16.53 0.89 10.37
C ALA A 174 -16.36 2.29 10.99
N ARG A 175 -15.49 2.44 12.00
CA ARG A 175 -15.17 3.76 12.59
C ARG A 175 -14.43 4.65 11.61
N GLY A 176 -13.42 4.11 10.94
CA GLY A 176 -12.61 4.85 9.98
C GLY A 176 -13.44 5.36 8.81
N LYS A 177 -14.34 4.54 8.25
CA LYS A 177 -15.26 4.98 7.20
C LYS A 177 -16.15 6.14 7.65
N ARG A 178 -16.70 6.08 8.87
CA ARG A 178 -17.53 7.17 9.43
C ARG A 178 -16.73 8.46 9.61
N ASN A 179 -15.52 8.36 10.16
CA ASN A 179 -14.65 9.51 10.36
C ASN A 179 -14.17 10.11 9.04
N LEU A 180 -13.82 9.27 8.06
CA LEU A 180 -13.45 9.71 6.72
C LEU A 180 -14.62 10.42 6.04
N ALA A 181 -15.84 9.87 6.12
CA ALA A 181 -17.03 10.52 5.57
C ALA A 181 -17.27 11.89 6.22
N SER A 182 -17.06 12.02 7.54
CA SER A 182 -17.17 13.30 8.24
C SER A 182 -16.10 14.30 7.78
N ALA A 183 -14.85 13.88 7.64
CA ALA A 183 -13.74 14.74 7.20
C ALA A 183 -13.91 15.18 5.73
N LEU A 184 -14.46 14.32 4.88
CA LEU A 184 -14.78 14.66 3.49
C LEU A 184 -16.03 15.56 3.38
N ALA A 185 -16.99 15.44 4.31
CA ALA A 185 -18.19 16.28 4.30
C ALA A 185 -17.86 17.77 4.51
N SER A 186 -16.84 18.08 5.32
CA SER A 186 -16.30 19.44 5.45
C SER A 186 -15.56 19.94 4.21
N ARG A 187 -15.26 19.05 3.25
CA ARG A 187 -14.48 19.32 2.03
C ARG A 187 -15.28 19.10 0.74
N LYS A 188 -16.62 19.10 0.81
CA LYS A 188 -17.52 18.82 -0.34
C LYS A 188 -17.24 19.68 -1.58
N GLY A 189 -16.92 20.96 -1.39
CA GLY A 189 -16.59 21.88 -2.47
C GLY A 189 -15.33 21.48 -3.26
N GLU A 190 -14.31 20.95 -2.58
CA GLU A 190 -13.04 20.50 -3.19
C GLU A 190 -13.22 19.18 -3.97
N LEU A 191 -14.19 18.37 -3.57
CA LEU A 191 -14.49 17.09 -4.22
C LEU A 191 -15.39 17.23 -5.47
N GLY A 192 -15.93 18.43 -5.71
CA GLY A 192 -16.87 18.68 -6.80
C GLY A 192 -18.25 18.06 -6.56
N TYR A 193 -18.66 17.90 -5.30
CA TYR A 193 -20.01 17.51 -4.92
C TYR A 193 -20.73 18.75 -4.34
N GLU A 194 -21.53 19.43 -5.15
CA GLU A 194 -22.59 20.33 -4.65
C GLU A 194 -23.78 19.52 -4.14
#